data_AF-A0A9X2SBN2-F1
#
_entry.id   AF-A0A9X2SBN2-F1
#
_cell.length_a   1.000
_cell.length_b   1.000
_cell.length_c   1.000
_cell.angle_alpha   90.00
_cell.angle_beta   90.00
_cell.angle_gamma   90.00
#
_symmetry.space_group_name_H-M   'P 1'
#
loop_
_entity.id
_entity.type
_entity.pdbx_description
1 polymer ?
#
loop_
_entity_poly.entity_id
_entity_poly.type
_entity_poly.pdbx_seq_one_letter_code
_entity_poly.pdbx_strand_id
1 'polypeptide(L)' 'MERTVLITGATSGIGREFAKLFAADGYHVVLAARSEEELQIVKQDIEASHSMRASCFARRQAFQPGPLMAVYSALTTN' A
#
# COMPACT_ATOMS: atom_id res chain seq x y z
N MET A 1 10.49 -15.22 -5.09
CA MET A 1 10.06 -13.94 -5.68
C MET A 1 9.00 -13.37 -4.78
N GLU A 2 9.29 -12.24 -4.14
CA GLU A 2 8.28 -11.46 -3.42
C GLU A 2 7.35 -10.85 -4.49
N ARG A 3 6.02 -11.03 -4.35
CA ARG A 3 5.05 -10.50 -5.33
C ARG A 3 4.47 -9.21 -4.78
N THR A 4 4.50 -8.15 -5.57
CA THR A 4 4.02 -6.83 -5.14
C THR A 4 2.74 -6.43 -5.87
N VAL A 5 1.79 -5.83 -5.14
CA VAL A 5 0.54 -5.29 -5.70
C VAL A 5 0.35 -3.83 -5.33
N LEU A 6 -0.01 -2.99 -6.31
CA LEU A 6 -0.41 -1.60 -6.10
C LEU A 6 -1.93 -1.49 -6.04
N ILE A 7 -2.45 -0.94 -4.95
CA ILE A 7 -3.88 -0.73 -4.76
C ILE A 7 -4.14 0.76 -4.62
N THR A 8 -4.91 1.32 -5.56
CA THR A 8 -5.40 2.70 -5.49
C THR A 8 -6.77 2.73 -4.82
N GLY A 9 -7.06 3.79 -4.06
CA GLY A 9 -8.28 3.84 -3.24
C GLY A 9 -8.24 2.85 -2.07
N ALA A 10 -7.05 2.54 -1.56
CA ALA A 10 -6.83 1.47 -0.58
C ALA A 10 -7.41 1.72 0.82
N THR A 11 -7.97 2.89 1.09
CA THR A 11 -8.41 3.28 2.44
C THR A 11 -9.82 2.83 2.81
N SER A 12 -10.65 2.47 1.83
CA SER A 12 -12.04 2.09 2.10
C SER A 12 -12.62 1.13 1.05
N GLY A 13 -13.79 0.57 1.38
CA GLY A 13 -14.56 -0.30 0.50
C GLY A 13 -13.74 -1.46 -0.07
N ILE A 14 -13.91 -1.70 -1.37
CA ILE A 14 -13.30 -2.82 -2.09
C ILE A 14 -11.76 -2.74 -2.05
N GLY A 15 -11.17 -1.55 -2.15
CA GLY A 15 -9.72 -1.37 -2.13
C GLY A 15 -9.09 -1.83 -0.82
N ARG A 16 -9.72 -1.50 0.32
CA ARG A 16 -9.26 -1.93 1.64
C ARG A 16 -9.34 -3.45 1.82
N GLU A 17 -10.43 -4.06 1.39
CA GLU A 17 -10.59 -5.52 1.56
C GLU A 17 -9.64 -6.30 0.64
N PHE A 18 -9.39 -5.84 -0.59
CA PHE A 18 -8.33 -6.43 -1.41
C PHE A 18 -6.95 -6.27 -0.81
N ALA A 19 -6.64 -5.12 -0.19
CA ALA A 19 -5.35 -4.92 0.46
C ALA A 19 -5.08 -5.96 1.56
N LYS A 20 -6.10 -6.28 2.35
CA LYS A 20 -6.01 -7.33 3.37
C LYS A 20 -5.85 -8.72 2.75
N LEU A 21 -6.66 -9.07 1.75
CA LEU A 21 -6.59 -10.38 1.10
C LEU A 21 -5.22 -10.63 0.46
N PHE A 22 -4.68 -9.65 -0.28
CA PHE A 22 -3.35 -9.78 -0.87
C PHE A 22 -2.25 -9.88 0.18
N ALA A 23 -2.34 -9.13 1.29
CA ALA A 23 -1.38 -9.27 2.38
C ALA A 23 -1.44 -10.66 3.04
N ALA A 24 -2.65 -11.21 3.22
CA ALA A 24 -2.85 -12.56 3.73
C ALA A 24 -2.26 -13.63 2.80
N ASP A 25 -2.34 -13.41 1.48
CA ASP A 25 -1.75 -14.26 0.45
C ASP A 25 -0.22 -14.11 0.30
N GLY A 26 0.42 -13.29 1.14
CA GLY A 26 1.86 -13.10 1.19
C GLY A 26 2.41 -12.10 0.16
N TYR A 27 1.57 -11.20 -0.36
CA TYR A 27 2.03 -10.13 -1.24
C TYR A 27 2.56 -8.95 -0.43
N HIS A 28 3.56 -8.27 -0.99
CA HIS A 28 3.89 -6.90 -0.58
C HIS A 28 2.82 -5.96 -1.13
N VAL A 29 2.14 -5.22 -0.25
CA VAL A 29 1.02 -4.38 -0.65
C VAL A 29 1.43 -2.91 -0.61
N VAL A 30 1.34 -2.26 -1.78
CA VAL A 30 1.54 -0.82 -1.93
C VAL A 30 0.18 -0.13 -1.95
N LEU A 31 -0.11 0.65 -0.90
CA LEU A 31 -1.38 1.33 -0.68
C LEU A 31 -1.29 2.78 -1.16
N ALA A 32 -2.18 3.18 -2.07
CA ALA A 32 -2.24 4.53 -2.60
C ALA A 32 -3.64 5.15 -2.42
N ALA A 33 -3.71 6.31 -1.77
CA ALA A 33 -4.97 7.03 -1.56
C ALA A 33 -4.75 8.52 -1.29
N ARG A 34 -5.81 9.25 -0.93
CA ARG A 34 -5.74 10.69 -0.66
C ARG A 34 -5.35 11.02 0.79
N SER A 35 -5.84 10.24 1.74
CA SER A 35 -5.63 10.46 3.18
C SER A 35 -4.48 9.60 3.68
N GLU A 36 -3.45 10.24 4.25
CA GLU A 36 -2.31 9.54 4.85
C GLU A 36 -2.70 8.84 6.14
N GLU A 37 -3.51 9.49 6.98
CA GLU A 37 -4.01 8.94 8.24
C GLU A 37 -4.79 7.65 8.01
N GLU A 38 -5.70 7.64 7.04
CA GLU A 38 -6.46 6.43 6.69
C GLU A 38 -5.55 5.32 6.13
N LEU A 39 -4.52 5.67 5.35
CA LEU A 39 -3.55 4.69 4.83
C LEU A 39 -2.76 4.04 5.97
N GLN A 40 -2.34 4.82 6.96
CA GLN A 40 -1.63 4.29 8.12
C GLN A 40 -2.50 3.33 8.94
N ILE A 41 -3.80 3.62 9.09
CA ILE A 41 -4.74 2.70 9.73
C ILE A 41 -4.80 1.36 8.98
N VAL A 42 -4.96 1.40 7.64
CA VAL A 42 -5.00 0.17 6.84
C VAL A 42 -3.67 -0.58 6.88
N LYS A 43 -2.54 0.12 6.89
CA LYS A 43 -1.22 -0.49 7.06
C LYS A 43 -1.10 -1.20 8.41
N GLN A 44 -1.49 -0.54 9.50
CA GLN A 44 -1.44 -1.13 10.84
C GLN A 44 -2.34 -2.37 10.94
N ASP A 45 -3.55 -2.33 10.36
CA ASP A 45 -4.45 -3.48 10.30
C ASP A 45 -3.77 -4.67 9.59
N ILE A 46 -3.08 -4.41 8.48
CA ILE A 46 -2.36 -5.41 7.69
C ILE A 46 -1.17 -5.98 8.46
N GLU A 47 -0.31 -5.11 9.02
CA GLU A 47 0.90 -5.52 9.75
C GLU A 47 0.59 -6.22 11.08
N ALA A 48 -0.55 -5.92 11.71
CA ALA A 48 -1.02 -6.62 12.90
C ALA A 48 -1.58 -8.01 12.58
N SER A 49 -2.23 -8.17 11.42
CA SER A 49 -2.91 -9.41 11.04
C SER A 49 -1.98 -10.38 10.29
N HIS A 50 -0.93 -9.86 9.66
CA HIS A 50 -0.07 -10.60 8.75
C HIS A 50 1.40 -10.19 8.92
N SER A 51 2.33 -11.13 8.79
CA SER A 51 3.77 -10.85 8.86
C SER A 51 4.33 -10.09 7.64
N MET A 52 3.47 -9.50 6.81
CA MET A 52 3.82 -8.88 5.54
C MET A 52 3.94 -7.36 5.67
N ARG A 53 4.82 -6.78 4.85
CA ARG A 53 5.09 -5.34 4.82
C ARG A 53 4.04 -4.62 3.96
N ALA A 54 3.62 -3.43 4.39
CA ALA A 54 2.79 -2.54 3.58
C ALA A 54 3.44 -1.14 3.44
N SER A 55 3.43 -0.60 2.21
CA SER A 55 4.00 0.71 1.89
C SER A 55 2.87 1.69 1.54
N CYS A 56 2.86 2.87 2.15
CA CYS A 56 1.78 3.85 1.97
C CYS A 56 2.23 5.06 1.15
N PHE A 57 1.39 5.48 0.20
CA PHE A 57 1.62 6.66 -0.64
C PHE A 57 0.35 7.54 -0.70
N ALA A 58 0.39 8.68 -0.02
CA ALA A 58 -0.71 9.64 0.00
C ALA A 58 -0.56 10.72 -1.08
N ARG A 59 -1.67 11.11 -1.74
CA ARG A 59 -1.71 12.19 -2.76
C ARG A 59 -1.22 13.55 -2.24
N ARG A 60 -1.19 13.75 -0.91
CA ARG A 60 -0.75 15.00 -0.27
C ARG A 60 0.76 15.10 -0.08
N GLN A 61 1.54 14.12 -0.50
CA GLN A 61 2.93 14.38 -0.83
C GLN A 61 2.89 15.02 -2.22
N ALA A 62 3.21 16.31 -2.29
CA ALA A 62 3.10 17.15 -3.49
C ALA A 62 3.46 16.37 -4.77
N PHE A 63 2.79 16.66 -5.89
CA PHE A 63 3.16 16.18 -7.22
C PHE A 63 4.56 16.74 -7.59
N GLN A 64 5.56 16.16 -6.94
CA GLN A 64 6.96 16.11 -7.28
C GLN A 64 7.13 14.77 -8.00
N PRO A 65 8.14 14.57 -8.85
CA PRO A 65 8.43 13.25 -9.42
C PRO A 65 8.66 12.15 -8.36
N GLY A 66 8.97 12.55 -7.12
CA GLY A 66 9.34 11.69 -5.99
C GLY A 66 8.32 10.59 -5.62
N PRO A 67 7.03 10.88 -5.36
CA PRO A 67 6.08 9.85 -4.92
C PRO A 67 5.81 8.79 -6.00
N LEU A 68 5.79 9.17 -7.28
CA LEU A 68 5.67 8.20 -8.38
C LEU A 68 6.92 7.32 -8.50
N MET A 69 8.11 7.90 -8.37
CA MET A 69 9.36 7.13 -8.35
C MET A 69 9.45 6.22 -7.13
N ALA A 70 8.93 6.64 -5.99
CA ALA A 70 8.90 5.81 -4.79
C ALA A 70 7.91 4.63 -4.92
N VAL A 71 6.74 4.84 -5.52
CA VAL A 71 5.83 3.74 -5.90
C VAL A 71 6.54 2.81 -6.89
N TYR A 72 7.13 3.35 -7.96
CA TYR A 72 7.83 2.55 -8.97
C TYR A 72 8.95 1.71 -8.36
N SER A 73 9.79 2.32 -7.50
CA SER A 73 10.84 1.64 -6.74
C SER A 73 10.29 0.54 -5.84
N ALA A 74 9.17 0.79 -5.14
CA ALA A 74 8.52 -0.22 -4.31
C ALA A 74 7.99 -1.41 -5.11
N LEU A 75 7.63 -1.20 -6.38
CA LEU A 75 7.19 -2.27 -7.28
C LEU A 75 8.34 -3.05 -7.94
N THR A 76 9.57 -2.51 -7.94
CA THR A 76 10.73 -3.10 -8.64
C THR A 76 11.83 -3.61 -7.72
N THR A 77 11.79 -3.29 -6.43
CA THR A 77 12.75 -3.82 -5.44
C THR A 77 12.30 -5.21 -5.00
N ASN A 78 13.16 -6.22 -5.19
CA ASN A 78 12.93 -7.65 -4.87
C ASN A 78 13.83 -8.06 -3.70
#